data_AF-A0A965XM09-F1
#
_entry.id   AF-A0A965XM09-F1
#
_cell.length_a   1.000
_cell.length_b   1.000
_cell.length_c   1.000
_cell.angle_alpha   90.00
_cell.angle_beta   90.00
_cell.angle_gamma   90.00
#
_symmetry.space_group_name_H-M   'P 1'
#
loop_
_entity.id
_entity.type
_entity.pdbx_description
1 polymer ?
#
loop_
_entity_poly.entity_id
_entity_poly.type
_entity_poly.pdbx_seq_one_letter_code
_entity_poly.pdbx_strand_id
1 'polypeptide(L)'
;MTIQMITDRTLGDVLSQNEKGTFNASDLNRVSTAAEELRLIGIDAGYPIVGTFRRDYMVGEIPLLEKMEYYLSQVHKCQNCFFDLRIPLPHTMDGLDYMAVNNMERLFVEIEKSIQQMHETKRFCGTTTCGKGGDLY
;
A
#
# COMPACT_ATOMS: atom_id res chain seq x y z
N MET A 1 -4.48 12.73 -3.74
CA MET A 1 -5.52 11.69 -3.67
C MET A 1 -5.38 10.98 -2.34
N THR A 2 -6.44 10.40 -1.79
CA THR A 2 -6.39 9.68 -0.51
C THR A 2 -7.09 8.35 -0.67
N ILE A 3 -6.32 7.26 -0.67
CA ILE A 3 -6.87 5.91 -0.71
C ILE A 3 -7.73 5.66 0.53
N GLN A 4 -8.86 4.96 0.35
CA GLN A 4 -9.75 4.64 1.46
C GLN A 4 -9.44 3.24 1.97
N MET A 5 -8.91 3.16 3.19
CA MET A 5 -8.48 1.93 3.84
C MET A 5 -9.07 1.82 5.25
N ILE A 6 -9.40 0.60 5.65
CA ILE A 6 -9.86 0.22 6.97
C ILE A 6 -8.66 -0.34 7.74
N THR A 7 -8.14 0.46 8.68
CA THR A 7 -6.89 0.16 9.40
C THR A 7 -7.07 -0.02 10.91
N ASP A 8 -8.32 0.04 11.37
CA ASP A 8 -8.75 0.13 12.76
C ASP A 8 -9.79 -0.96 13.10
N ARG A 9 -9.80 -2.09 12.38
CA ARG A 9 -10.63 -3.25 12.76
C ARG A 9 -10.32 -3.67 14.18
N THR A 10 -11.36 -3.98 14.94
CA THR A 10 -11.26 -4.43 16.33
C THR A 10 -11.80 -5.84 16.49
N LEU A 11 -11.47 -6.50 17.61
CA LEU A 11 -12.10 -7.77 17.97
C LEU A 11 -13.63 -7.65 18.06
N GLY A 12 -14.17 -6.51 18.51
CA GLY A 12 -15.62 -6.27 18.56
C GLY A 12 -16.26 -6.27 17.16
N ASP A 13 -15.56 -5.73 16.15
CA ASP A 13 -16.02 -5.78 14.77
C ASP A 13 -16.09 -7.24 14.27
N VAL A 14 -15.03 -8.02 14.52
CA VAL A 14 -14.99 -9.44 14.13
C VAL A 14 -16.08 -10.26 14.80
N LEU A 15 -16.27 -10.08 16.12
CA LEU A 15 -17.28 -10.80 16.91
C LEU A 15 -18.70 -10.42 16.49
N SER A 16 -18.92 -9.17 16.09
CA SER A 16 -20.22 -8.71 15.57
C SER A 16 -20.46 -9.09 14.11
N GLN A 17 -19.44 -9.61 13.41
CA GLN A 17 -19.48 -9.96 11.99
C GLN A 17 -20.04 -8.83 11.12
N ASN A 18 -19.77 -7.58 11.50
CA ASN A 18 -20.19 -6.41 10.76
C ASN A 18 -19.34 -6.26 9.47
N GLU A 19 -19.69 -5.29 8.61
CA GLU A 19 -18.97 -5.04 7.36
C GLU A 19 -17.47 -4.76 7.56
N LYS A 20 -17.08 -4.24 8.72
CA LYS A 20 -15.69 -3.96 9.09
C LYS A 20 -14.96 -5.21 9.63
N GLY A 21 -15.68 -6.09 10.30
CA GLY A 21 -15.17 -7.29 10.95
C GLY A 21 -15.07 -8.50 10.04
N THR A 22 -15.65 -8.44 8.84
CA THR A 22 -15.50 -9.46 7.80
C THR A 22 -14.48 -8.98 6.77
N PHE A 23 -13.59 -9.87 6.34
CA PHE A 23 -12.67 -9.61 5.23
C PHE A 23 -13.12 -10.44 4.03
N ASN A 24 -13.76 -9.79 3.07
CA ASN A 24 -14.47 -10.44 1.97
C ASN A 24 -13.98 -9.94 0.59
N ALA A 25 -14.66 -10.34 -0.46
CA ALA A 25 -14.34 -9.97 -1.84
C ALA A 25 -14.22 -8.44 -2.05
N SER A 26 -15.07 -7.65 -1.38
CA SER A 26 -15.03 -6.19 -1.44
C SER A 26 -13.74 -5.64 -0.83
N ASP A 27 -13.24 -6.22 0.26
CA ASP A 27 -11.97 -5.83 0.87
C ASP A 27 -10.77 -6.18 -0.02
N LEU A 28 -10.76 -7.39 -0.59
CA LEU A 28 -9.75 -7.80 -1.57
C LEU A 28 -9.69 -6.83 -2.74
N ASN A 29 -10.85 -6.49 -3.32
CA ASN A 29 -10.96 -5.55 -4.43
C ASN A 29 -10.54 -4.13 -4.03
N ARG A 30 -10.84 -3.68 -2.80
CA ARG A 30 -10.43 -2.36 -2.29
C ARG A 30 -8.91 -2.25 -2.22
N VAL A 31 -8.24 -3.23 -1.63
CA VAL A 31 -6.77 -3.28 -1.56
C VAL A 31 -6.15 -3.34 -2.96
N SER A 32 -6.67 -4.21 -3.82
CA SER A 32 -6.21 -4.32 -5.21
C SER A 32 -6.39 -3.03 -6.01
N THR A 33 -7.47 -2.29 -5.77
CA THR A 33 -7.74 -1.02 -6.45
C THR A 33 -6.75 0.05 -5.99
N ALA A 34 -6.55 0.18 -4.68
CA ALA A 34 -5.57 1.13 -4.15
C ALA A 34 -4.14 0.80 -4.58
N ALA A 35 -3.78 -0.48 -4.67
CA ALA A 35 -2.47 -0.88 -5.17
C ALA A 35 -2.23 -0.41 -6.62
N GLU A 36 -3.24 -0.53 -7.49
CA GLU A 36 -3.14 -0.06 -8.88
C GLU A 36 -3.12 1.47 -8.97
N GLU A 37 -3.96 2.15 -8.18
CA GLU A 37 -3.96 3.61 -8.07
C GLU A 37 -2.59 4.16 -7.64
N LEU A 38 -2.01 3.58 -6.59
CA LEU A 38 -0.68 3.95 -6.11
C LEU A 38 0.41 3.62 -7.11
N ARG A 39 0.27 2.51 -7.86
CA ARG A 39 1.22 2.17 -8.92
C ARG A 39 1.21 3.23 -10.03
N LEU A 40 0.04 3.70 -10.47
CA LEU A 40 -0.05 4.75 -11.48
C LEU A 40 0.57 6.06 -11.00
N ILE A 41 0.27 6.47 -9.76
CA ILE A 41 0.85 7.68 -9.15
C ILE A 41 2.35 7.52 -8.97
N GLY A 42 2.81 6.35 -8.52
CA GLY A 42 4.23 6.05 -8.36
C GLY A 42 4.97 6.17 -9.68
N ILE A 43 4.44 5.59 -10.76
CA ILE A 43 5.02 5.72 -12.11
C ILE A 43 5.14 7.19 -12.54
N ASP A 44 4.09 7.99 -12.36
CA ASP A 44 4.11 9.42 -12.67
C ASP A 44 5.15 10.19 -11.83
N ALA A 45 5.26 9.84 -10.54
CA ALA A 45 6.25 10.43 -9.64
C ALA A 45 7.69 9.99 -9.94
N GLY A 46 7.91 8.93 -10.74
CA GLY A 46 9.21 8.34 -11.06
C GLY A 46 9.63 7.18 -10.15
N TYR A 47 8.70 6.63 -9.37
CA TYR A 47 8.88 5.53 -8.42
C TYR A 47 7.98 4.35 -8.78
N PRO A 48 8.40 3.46 -9.70
CA PRO A 48 7.57 2.36 -10.16
C PRO A 48 7.34 1.34 -9.04
N ILE A 49 6.08 1.12 -8.68
CA ILE A 49 5.67 0.04 -7.76
C ILE A 49 5.49 -1.25 -8.56
N VAL A 50 6.11 -2.33 -8.07
CA VAL A 50 6.03 -3.66 -8.70
C VAL A 50 4.93 -4.47 -8.03
N GLY A 51 3.88 -4.78 -8.77
CA GLY A 51 2.79 -5.63 -8.32
C GLY A 51 1.62 -5.62 -9.31
N THR A 52 0.98 -6.77 -9.51
CA THR A 52 -0.20 -6.89 -10.36
C THR A 52 -1.33 -7.54 -9.58
N PHE A 53 -2.43 -6.81 -9.39
CA PHE A 53 -3.54 -7.22 -8.55
C PHE A 53 -4.79 -7.55 -9.35
N ARG A 54 -5.47 -8.63 -8.95
CA ARG A 54 -6.81 -8.98 -9.43
C ARG A 54 -7.86 -8.12 -8.73
N ARG A 55 -8.87 -7.62 -9.47
CA ARG A 55 -9.89 -6.65 -8.97
C ARG A 55 -11.34 -7.08 -9.18
N ASP A 56 -11.57 -8.32 -9.58
CA ASP A 56 -12.87 -8.90 -9.92
C ASP A 56 -13.27 -10.05 -8.97
N TYR A 57 -12.83 -10.01 -7.71
CA TYR A 57 -13.28 -11.00 -6.72
C TYR A 57 -14.80 -10.85 -6.51
N MET A 58 -15.54 -11.96 -6.62
CA MET A 58 -16.99 -11.96 -6.46
C MET A 58 -17.41 -12.36 -5.04
N VAL A 59 -18.51 -11.78 -4.55
CA VAL A 59 -19.10 -12.19 -3.26
C VAL A 59 -19.53 -13.66 -3.36
N GLY A 60 -19.04 -14.49 -2.43
CA GLY A 60 -19.29 -15.94 -2.43
C GLY A 60 -18.34 -16.75 -3.32
N GLU A 61 -17.42 -16.11 -4.06
CA GLU A 61 -16.30 -16.82 -4.68
C GLU A 61 -15.41 -17.40 -3.58
N ILE A 62 -15.07 -18.68 -3.69
CA ILE A 62 -14.04 -19.30 -2.86
C ILE A 62 -12.77 -19.34 -3.71
N PRO A 63 -11.80 -18.44 -3.48
CA PRO A 63 -10.58 -18.44 -4.26
C PRO A 63 -9.74 -19.66 -3.92
N LEU A 64 -9.07 -20.21 -4.93
CA LEU A 64 -8.05 -21.25 -4.74
C LEU A 64 -6.91 -20.71 -3.85
N LEU A 65 -6.31 -21.58 -3.05
CA LEU A 65 -5.19 -21.25 -2.18
C LEU A 65 -4.05 -20.57 -2.95
N GLU A 66 -3.67 -21.11 -4.11
CA GLU A 66 -2.62 -20.54 -4.97
C GLU A 66 -2.90 -19.09 -5.38
N LYS A 67 -4.17 -18.72 -5.60
CA LYS A 67 -4.56 -17.34 -5.94
C LYS A 67 -4.38 -16.39 -4.76
N MET A 68 -4.61 -16.88 -3.55
CA MET A 68 -4.45 -16.12 -2.31
C MET A 68 -2.98 -15.96 -1.92
N GLU A 69 -2.16 -17.00 -2.11
CA GLU A 69 -0.71 -16.91 -1.97
C GLU A 69 -0.12 -15.95 -3.00
N TYR A 70 -0.59 -16.04 -4.26
CA TYR A 70 -0.22 -15.08 -5.28
C TYR A 70 -0.56 -13.66 -4.86
N TYR A 71 -1.79 -13.42 -4.38
CA TYR A 71 -2.23 -12.11 -3.89
C TYR A 71 -1.29 -11.56 -2.80
N LEU A 72 -0.99 -12.34 -1.76
CA LEU A 72 -0.05 -11.93 -0.72
C LEU A 72 1.35 -11.66 -1.27
N SER A 73 1.83 -12.48 -2.20
CA SER A 73 3.13 -12.26 -2.82
C SER A 73 3.22 -10.89 -3.51
N GLN A 74 2.11 -10.37 -4.06
CA GLN A 74 2.07 -9.04 -4.66
C GLN A 74 2.09 -7.94 -3.58
N VAL A 75 1.37 -8.12 -2.46
CA VAL A 75 1.43 -7.20 -1.32
C VAL A 75 2.86 -7.09 -0.78
N HIS A 76 3.54 -8.23 -0.62
CA HIS A 76 4.96 -8.28 -0.21
C HIS A 76 5.87 -7.59 -1.23
N LYS A 77 5.64 -7.76 -2.54
CA LYS A 77 6.40 -7.03 -3.57
C LYS A 77 6.23 -5.51 -3.46
N CYS A 78 5.00 -5.04 -3.21
CA CYS A 78 4.74 -3.62 -2.98
C CYS A 78 5.51 -3.09 -1.76
N GLN A 79 5.53 -3.82 -0.64
CA GLN A 79 6.33 -3.45 0.53
C GLN A 79 7.83 -3.37 0.18
N ASN A 80 8.34 -4.35 -0.56
CA ASN A 80 9.75 -4.41 -0.93
C ASN A 80 10.21 -3.29 -1.88
N CYS A 81 9.30 -2.56 -2.52
CA CYS A 81 9.64 -1.34 -3.26
C CYS A 81 10.12 -0.20 -2.35
N PHE A 82 9.80 -0.24 -1.06
CA PHE A 82 10.13 0.80 -0.10
C PHE A 82 10.98 0.22 1.02
N PHE A 83 12.26 0.60 1.07
CA PHE A 83 13.22 0.02 2.02
C PHE A 83 12.83 0.26 3.49
N ASP A 84 12.24 1.42 3.79
CA ASP A 84 11.89 1.83 5.16
C ASP A 84 10.58 1.21 5.66
N LEU A 85 9.76 0.62 4.78
CA LEU A 85 8.50 -0.01 5.17
C LEU A 85 8.74 -1.44 5.66
N ARG A 86 8.56 -1.65 6.97
CA ARG A 86 8.70 -2.94 7.67
C ARG A 86 7.47 -3.26 8.52
N ILE A 87 6.30 -3.20 7.87
CA ILE A 87 5.02 -3.56 8.51
C ILE A 87 4.90 -5.10 8.55
N PRO A 88 4.55 -5.71 9.69
CA PRO A 88 4.39 -7.16 9.79
C PRO A 88 3.15 -7.61 9.01
N LEU A 89 3.40 -8.15 7.81
CA LEU A 89 2.39 -8.71 6.93
C LEU A 89 2.16 -10.20 7.25
N PRO A 90 0.94 -10.71 7.01
CA PRO A 90 0.67 -12.13 7.16
C PRO A 90 1.49 -12.98 6.18
N HIS A 91 1.85 -14.19 6.62
CA HIS A 91 2.49 -15.20 5.78
C HIS A 91 1.49 -15.98 4.93
N THR A 92 0.23 -16.08 5.38
CA THR A 92 -0.86 -16.80 4.71
C THR A 92 -2.17 -16.03 4.83
N MET A 93 -3.09 -16.24 3.88
CA MET A 93 -4.46 -15.74 3.95
C MET A 93 -5.36 -16.66 4.79
N ASP A 94 -4.88 -17.85 5.15
CA ASP A 94 -5.62 -18.77 6.00
C ASP A 94 -5.66 -18.28 7.45
N GLY A 95 -6.84 -18.27 8.05
CA GLY A 95 -7.03 -17.83 9.44
C GLY A 95 -6.55 -16.40 9.73
N LEU A 96 -6.78 -15.45 8.83
CA LEU A 96 -6.38 -14.05 8.99
C LEU A 96 -6.93 -13.42 10.28
N ASP A 97 -6.01 -12.93 11.11
CA ASP A 97 -6.34 -12.10 12.26
C ASP A 97 -6.65 -10.65 11.82
N TYR A 98 -7.56 -9.97 12.52
CA TYR A 98 -7.93 -8.59 12.21
C TYR A 98 -6.74 -7.65 12.30
N MET A 99 -5.75 -7.94 13.15
CA MET A 99 -4.48 -7.20 13.20
C MET A 99 -3.69 -7.37 11.91
N ALA A 100 -3.61 -8.58 11.36
CA ALA A 100 -2.91 -8.84 10.11
C ALA A 100 -3.58 -8.12 8.93
N VAL A 101 -4.92 -8.12 8.90
CA VAL A 101 -5.69 -7.36 7.90
C VAL A 101 -5.45 -5.86 8.02
N ASN A 102 -5.51 -5.31 9.23
CA ASN A 102 -5.18 -3.90 9.47
C ASN A 102 -3.76 -3.56 9.00
N ASN A 103 -2.79 -4.43 9.25
CA ASN A 103 -1.41 -4.22 8.81
C ASN A 103 -1.28 -4.21 7.29
N MET A 104 -1.99 -5.10 6.57
CA MET A 104 -2.02 -5.07 5.11
C MET A 104 -2.57 -3.75 4.59
N GLU A 105 -3.66 -3.24 5.15
CA GLU A 105 -4.23 -1.96 4.70
C GLU A 105 -3.39 -0.75 5.12
N ARG A 106 -2.75 -0.79 6.29
CA ARG A 106 -1.79 0.23 6.73
C ARG A 106 -0.58 0.32 5.81
N LEU A 107 -0.13 -0.79 5.24
CA LEU A 107 0.96 -0.77 4.27
C LEU A 107 0.66 0.19 3.12
N PHE A 108 -0.52 0.11 2.54
CA PHE A 108 -0.88 0.96 1.41
C PHE A 108 -1.01 2.43 1.82
N VAL A 109 -1.50 2.71 3.04
CA VAL A 109 -1.54 4.08 3.58
C VAL A 109 -0.12 4.65 3.75
N GLU A 110 0.83 3.85 4.25
CA GLU A 110 2.22 4.30 4.40
C GLU A 110 2.94 4.43 3.04
N ILE A 111 2.61 3.58 2.06
CA ILE A 111 3.09 3.73 0.68
C ILE A 111 2.60 5.06 0.09
N GLU A 112 1.31 5.37 0.21
CA GLU A 112 0.75 6.65 -0.24
C GLU A 112 1.50 7.84 0.36
N LYS A 113 1.68 7.80 1.69
CA LYS A 113 2.38 8.84 2.44
C LYS A 113 3.82 8.99 1.98
N SER A 114 4.50 7.88 1.72
CA SER A 114 5.88 7.87 1.22
C SER A 114 5.97 8.51 -0.16
N ILE A 115 5.06 8.17 -1.08
CA ILE A 115 5.00 8.78 -2.42
C ILE A 115 4.71 10.28 -2.32
N GLN A 116 3.77 10.68 -1.46
CA GLN A 116 3.44 12.09 -1.26
C GLN A 116 4.63 12.88 -0.70
N GLN A 117 5.32 12.34 0.30
CA GLN A 117 6.54 12.95 0.84
C GLN A 117 7.64 13.07 -0.22
N MET A 118 7.83 12.04 -1.05
CA MET A 118 8.77 12.10 -2.18
C MET A 118 8.38 13.15 -3.22
N HIS A 119 7.09 13.34 -3.47
CA HIS A 119 6.59 14.39 -4.35
C HIS A 119 6.84 15.79 -3.76
N GLU A 120 6.55 16.01 -2.48
CA GLU A 120 6.74 17.30 -1.79
C GLU A 120 8.23 17.66 -1.60
N THR A 121 9.09 16.66 -1.42
CA THR A 121 10.55 16.86 -1.23
C THR A 121 11.31 17.03 -2.54
N LYS A 122 10.67 16.93 -3.72
CA LYS A 122 11.26 17.37 -4.99
C LYS A 122 11.57 18.87 -4.91
N ARG A 123 12.76 19.22 -4.43
CA ARG A 123 13.31 20.56 -4.50
C ARG A 123 13.63 20.86 -5.96
N PHE A 124 13.07 21.93 -6.50
CA PHE A 124 13.60 22.54 -7.71
C PHE A 124 15.05 22.94 -7.43
N CYS A 125 16.01 22.20 -7.99
CA CYS A 125 17.39 22.65 -8.14
C CYS A 125 17.39 23.83 -9.15
N GLY A 126 16.99 25.00 -8.67
CA GLY A 126 16.85 26.22 -9.48
C GLY A 126 17.76 27.37 -9.05
N THR A 127 18.62 27.17 -8.05
CA THR A 127 19.66 28.14 -7.71
C THR A 127 21.00 27.45 -7.57
N THR A 128 21.67 27.27 -8.70
CA THR A 128 23.12 27.36 -8.75
C THR A 128 23.52 28.74 -8.22
N THR A 129 23.77 28.86 -6.92
CA THR A 129 24.75 29.84 -6.45
C THR A 129 26.12 29.23 -6.75
N CYS A 130 26.53 29.27 -8.02
CA CYS A 130 27.94 29.15 -8.36
C CYS A 130 28.63 30.32 -7.67
N GLY A 131 29.70 30.04 -6.92
CA GLY A 131 30.34 31.01 -6.04
C GLY A 131 30.65 32.34 -6.74
N LYS A 132 30.32 33.44 -6.06
CA LYS A 132 30.99 34.72 -6.28
C LYS A 132 31.28 35.35 -4.93
N GLY A 133 32.52 35.23 -4.52
CA GLY A 133 33.08 35.78 -3.29
C GLY A 133 34.58 35.51 -3.22
N GLY A 134 35.25 35.60 -4.36
CA GLY A 134 36.70 35.74 -4.37
C GLY A 134 37.00 37.22 -4.19
N ASP A 135 37.14 37.66 -2.94
CA ASP A 135 37.81 38.91 -2.62
C ASP A 135 39.29 38.71 -2.91
N LEU A 136 39.78 39.30 -4.01
CA LEU A 136 41.20 39.45 -4.29
C LEU A 136 41.50 40.92 -4.59
N TYR A 137 42.13 41.54 -3.59
CA TYR A 137 42.92 42.78 -3.55
C TYR A 137 42.24 44.11 -3.88
#